data_AF-V9PB18-F1
#
_entry.id   AF-V9PB18-F1
#
_cell.length_a   1.000
_cell.length_b   1.000
_cell.length_c   1.000
_cell.angle_alpha   90.00
_cell.angle_beta   90.00
_cell.angle_gamma   90.00
#
_symmetry.space_group_name_H-M   'P 1'
#
loop_
_entity.id
_entity.type
_entity.pdbx_description
1 polymer ?
#
loop_
_entity_poly.entity_id
_entity_poly.type
_entity_poly.pdbx_seq_one_letter_code
_entity_poly.pdbx_strand_id
1 'polypeptide(L)'
;AAILPKKAGCIPEYRTLKLASTDDPSILYIPQCSRIEQCGGCCDHALLECQPIETETLAFQVVKTQYTGTKKLKILGKEIIPVEKHTKCKCDCKIKAE
;
A
#
# COMPACT_ATOMS: atom_id res chain seq x y z
N ALA A 1 30.47 -16.37 -12.86
CA ALA A 1 30.65 -14.98 -13.32
C ALA A 1 29.77 -14.07 -12.47
N ALA A 2 30.26 -12.89 -12.08
CA ALA A 2 29.46 -11.91 -11.34
C ALA A 2 28.62 -11.06 -12.32
N ILE A 3 27.36 -10.77 -11.96
CA ILE A 3 26.44 -9.94 -12.74
C ILE A 3 26.37 -8.56 -12.09
N LEU A 4 26.51 -7.49 -12.88
CA LEU A 4 26.37 -6.12 -12.39
C LEU A 4 24.88 -5.78 -12.17
N PRO A 5 24.48 -5.34 -10.96
CA PRO A 5 23.10 -4.98 -10.70
C PRO A 5 22.74 -3.62 -11.30
N LYS A 6 21.50 -3.48 -11.78
CA LYS A 6 20.93 -2.18 -12.14
C LYS A 6 20.29 -1.57 -10.89
N LYS A 7 20.61 -0.31 -10.59
CA LYS A 7 19.99 0.43 -9.49
C LYS A 7 18.48 0.57 -9.73
N ALA A 8 17.68 0.29 -8.70
CA ALA A 8 16.26 0.64 -8.67
C ALA A 8 16.12 2.15 -8.43
N GLY A 9 15.66 2.90 -9.44
CA GLY A 9 15.40 4.34 -9.31
C GLY A 9 14.15 4.59 -8.45
N CYS A 10 14.07 5.78 -7.85
CA CYS A 10 12.89 6.22 -7.10
C CYS A 10 11.73 6.56 -8.05
N ILE A 11 10.80 5.62 -8.26
CA ILE A 11 9.67 5.75 -9.17
C ILE A 11 8.41 5.09 -8.59
N PRO A 12 7.21 5.39 -9.12
CA PRO A 12 6.02 4.61 -8.82
C PRO A 12 6.18 3.17 -9.31
N GLU A 13 5.94 2.20 -8.44
CA GLU A 13 5.99 0.77 -8.72
C GLU A 13 4.79 0.06 -8.08
N TYR A 14 4.32 -1.04 -8.69
CA TYR A 14 3.22 -1.83 -8.14
C TYR A 14 3.66 -2.55 -6.86
N ARG A 15 3.08 -2.18 -5.73
CA ARG A 15 3.28 -2.85 -4.44
C ARG A 15 1.96 -3.37 -3.89
N THR A 16 2.03 -4.46 -3.16
CA THR A 16 0.89 -5.01 -2.43
C THR A 16 0.61 -4.17 -1.19
N LEU A 17 -0.55 -3.52 -1.13
CA LEU A 17 -1.03 -2.77 0.03
C LEU A 17 -2.22 -3.47 0.67
N LYS A 18 -2.27 -3.50 2.01
CA LYS A 18 -3.45 -3.92 2.76
C LYS A 18 -4.54 -2.86 2.59
N LEU A 19 -5.75 -3.29 2.21
CA LEU A 19 -6.86 -2.37 1.92
C LEU A 19 -7.57 -1.88 3.18
N ALA A 20 -7.67 -2.73 4.20
CA ALA A 20 -8.35 -2.40 5.45
C ALA A 20 -7.67 -3.10 6.63
N SER A 21 -7.69 -2.45 7.78
CA SER A 21 -7.23 -3.01 9.06
C SER A 21 -8.35 -2.85 10.09
N THR A 22 -8.46 -3.81 11.00
CA THR A 22 -9.48 -3.83 12.05
C THR A 22 -8.91 -4.50 13.28
N ASP A 23 -9.25 -3.97 14.46
CA ASP A 23 -8.84 -4.53 15.75
C ASP A 23 -9.63 -5.79 16.12
N ASP A 24 -10.77 -6.03 15.47
CA ASP A 24 -11.61 -7.21 15.72
C ASP A 24 -11.11 -8.40 14.88
N PRO A 25 -10.55 -9.45 15.51
CA PRO A 25 -9.96 -10.59 14.79
C PRO A 25 -11.01 -11.46 14.08
N SER A 26 -12.30 -11.25 14.36
CA SER A 26 -13.38 -11.95 13.67
C SER A 26 -13.73 -11.30 12.33
N ILE A 27 -13.29 -10.06 12.08
CA ILE A 27 -13.63 -9.31 10.87
C ILE A 27 -12.55 -9.52 9.80
N LEU A 28 -13.01 -9.85 8.59
CA LEU A 28 -12.15 -10.11 7.43
C LEU A 28 -12.66 -9.30 6.22
N TYR A 29 -11.76 -8.51 5.63
CA TYR A 29 -12.00 -7.76 4.40
C TYR A 29 -11.55 -8.52 3.17
N ILE A 30 -12.39 -8.59 2.14
CA ILE A 30 -12.11 -9.31 0.89
C ILE A 30 -12.21 -8.35 -0.31
N PRO A 31 -11.15 -8.22 -1.15
CA PRO A 31 -9.81 -8.78 -0.95
C PRO A 31 -9.09 -8.13 0.25
N GLN A 32 -8.12 -8.85 0.83
CA GLN A 32 -7.31 -8.37 1.96
C GLN A 32 -6.29 -7.29 1.53
N CYS A 33 -5.78 -7.42 0.31
CA CYS A 33 -4.76 -6.56 -0.26
C CYS A 33 -4.97 -6.39 -1.76
N SER A 34 -4.42 -5.31 -2.32
CA SER A 34 -4.42 -5.02 -3.76
C SER A 34 -3.05 -4.52 -4.20
N ARG A 35 -2.77 -4.59 -5.50
CA ARG A 35 -1.57 -4.00 -6.10
C ARG A 35 -1.88 -2.57 -6.52
N ILE A 36 -1.15 -1.62 -5.95
CA ILE A 36 -1.33 -0.19 -6.17
C ILE A 36 0.05 0.41 -6.41
N GLU A 37 0.13 1.43 -7.26
CA GLU A 37 1.37 2.16 -7.50
C GLU A 37 1.74 2.95 -6.25
N GLN A 38 2.94 2.66 -5.73
CA GLN A 38 3.53 3.28 -4.56
C GLN A 38 4.96 3.67 -4.88
N CYS A 39 5.49 4.66 -4.20
CA CYS A 39 6.87 5.05 -4.38
C CYS A 39 7.80 3.96 -3.83
N GLY A 40 8.73 3.52 -4.68
CA GLY A 40 9.74 2.53 -4.33
C GLY A 40 11.03 2.76 -5.08
N GLY A 41 12.03 1.94 -4.77
CA GLY A 41 13.40 2.10 -5.24
C GLY A 41 14.35 2.74 -4.23
N CYS A 42 15.56 3.03 -4.68
CA CYS A 42 16.68 3.42 -3.83
C CYS A 42 17.15 4.85 -4.14
N CYS A 43 17.42 5.62 -3.07
CA CYS A 43 18.06 6.93 -3.14
C CYS A 43 19.58 6.81 -2.89
N ASP A 44 20.35 7.81 -3.32
CA ASP A 44 21.82 7.79 -3.25
C ASP A 44 22.40 8.00 -1.85
N HIS A 45 21.59 8.46 -0.89
CA HIS A 45 22.06 8.77 0.45
C HIS A 45 21.10 8.24 1.53
N ALA A 46 21.65 7.79 2.66
CA ALA A 46 20.88 7.22 3.77
C ALA A 46 19.92 8.21 4.44
N LEU A 47 20.17 9.52 4.30
CA LEU A 47 19.29 10.59 4.77
C LEU A 47 18.10 10.87 3.85
N LEU A 48 18.08 10.25 2.66
CA LEU A 48 17.01 10.39 1.68
C LEU A 48 16.07 9.18 1.72
N GLU A 49 14.80 9.41 1.45
CA GLU A 49 13.79 8.39 1.25
C GLU A 49 13.01 8.67 -0.03
N CYS A 50 12.57 7.60 -0.73
CA CYS A 50 11.74 7.74 -1.91
C CYS A 50 10.30 8.04 -1.48
N GLN A 51 9.89 9.30 -1.62
CA GLN A 51 8.60 9.79 -1.15
C GLN A 51 7.71 10.29 -2.30
N PRO A 52 6.38 10.19 -2.16
CA PRO A 52 5.46 10.73 -3.15
C PRO A 52 5.53 12.26 -3.20
N ILE A 53 5.41 12.80 -4.41
CA ILE A 53 5.20 14.25 -4.64
C ILE A 53 3.80 14.55 -5.16
N GLU A 54 3.14 13.55 -5.74
CA GLU A 54 1.79 13.66 -6.27
C GLU A 54 1.10 12.31 -6.03
N THR A 55 -0.11 12.38 -5.48
CA THR A 55 -0.95 11.23 -5.18
C THR A 55 -2.35 11.43 -5.74
N GLU A 56 -3.00 10.32 -6.05
CA GLU A 56 -4.39 10.23 -6.48
C GLU A 56 -5.15 9.29 -5.55
N THR A 57 -6.33 9.68 -5.11
CA THR A 57 -7.16 8.84 -4.23
C THR A 57 -8.08 7.95 -5.03
N LEU A 58 -7.93 6.64 -4.87
CA LEU A 58 -8.79 5.63 -5.48
C LEU A 58 -9.80 5.09 -4.47
N ALA A 59 -11.06 4.96 -4.87
CA ALA A 59 -12.12 4.38 -4.05
C ALA A 59 -12.24 2.87 -4.32
N PHE A 60 -11.69 2.02 -3.45
CA PHE A 60 -11.78 0.58 -3.56
C PHE A 60 -12.99 0.04 -2.81
N GLN A 61 -13.82 -0.76 -3.47
CA GLN A 61 -14.93 -1.46 -2.82
C GLN A 61 -14.46 -2.83 -2.29
N VAL A 62 -14.56 -3.04 -0.99
CA VAL A 62 -14.22 -4.30 -0.31
C VAL A 62 -15.45 -4.92 0.33
N VAL A 63 -15.47 -6.24 0.47
CA VAL A 63 -16.52 -6.98 1.18
C VAL A 63 -16.07 -7.21 2.62
N LYS A 64 -16.83 -6.69 3.58
CA LYS A 64 -16.62 -6.92 5.00
C LYS A 64 -17.33 -8.21 5.40
N THR A 65 -16.61 -9.14 5.98
CA THR A 65 -17.12 -10.43 6.46
C THR A 65 -16.79 -10.63 7.93
N GLN A 66 -17.57 -11.45 8.63
CA GLN A 66 -17.34 -11.83 10.02
C GLN A 66 -17.30 -13.34 10.16
N TYR A 67 -16.32 -13.83 10.90
CA TYR A 67 -16.20 -15.24 11.27
C TYR A 67 -17.16 -15.58 12.41
N THR A 68 -18.06 -16.53 12.19
CA THR A 68 -19.09 -16.92 13.17
C THR A 68 -18.80 -18.24 13.89
N GLY A 69 -17.54 -18.67 13.95
CA GLY A 69 -17.11 -19.89 14.68
C GLY A 69 -17.44 -21.22 14.00
N THR A 70 -18.43 -21.28 13.11
CA THR A 70 -18.91 -22.51 12.44
C THR A 70 -18.27 -22.76 11.07
N LYS A 71 -17.02 -22.31 10.86
CA LYS A 71 -16.30 -22.33 9.55
C LYS A 71 -17.02 -21.57 8.42
N LYS A 72 -17.94 -20.66 8.76
CA LYS A 72 -18.68 -19.84 7.79
C LYS A 72 -18.28 -18.38 7.96
N LEU A 73 -18.05 -17.71 6.84
CA LEU A 73 -17.90 -16.26 6.77
C LEU A 73 -19.28 -15.67 6.49
N LYS A 74 -19.78 -14.84 7.41
CA LYS A 74 -21.00 -14.07 7.20
C LYS A 74 -20.63 -12.77 6.52
N ILE A 75 -21.22 -12.48 5.36
CA ILE A 75 -21.05 -11.19 4.71
C ILE A 75 -21.83 -10.15 5.53
N LEU A 76 -21.13 -9.14 6.04
CA LEU A 76 -21.73 -8.01 6.75
C LEU A 76 -22.14 -6.91 5.78
N GLY A 77 -21.39 -6.72 4.70
CA GLY A 77 -21.70 -5.71 3.69
C GLY A 77 -20.51 -5.37 2.81
N LYS A 78 -20.67 -4.31 2.03
CA LYS A 78 -19.61 -3.70 1.20
C LYS A 78 -19.20 -2.37 1.83
N GLU A 79 -17.91 -2.09 1.83
CA GLU A 79 -17.32 -0.86 2.35
C GLU A 79 -16.44 -0.23 1.26
N ILE A 80 -16.42 1.10 1.20
CA ILE A 80 -15.56 1.84 0.27
C ILE A 80 -14.37 2.36 1.06
N ILE A 81 -13.17 1.93 0.68
CA ILE A 81 -11.93 2.36 1.30
C ILE A 81 -11.19 3.30 0.33
N PRO A 82 -10.92 4.55 0.73
CA PRO A 82 -10.02 5.42 -0.01
C PRO A 82 -8.58 4.92 0.13
N VAL A 83 -7.88 4.75 -0.98
CA VAL A 83 -6.47 4.35 -0.99
C VAL A 83 -5.67 5.28 -1.88
N GLU A 84 -4.52 5.74 -1.38
CA GLU A 84 -3.64 6.65 -2.10
C GLU A 84 -2.78 5.88 -3.11
N LYS A 85 -2.86 6.29 -4.38
CA LYS A 85 -1.98 5.86 -5.46
C LYS A 85 -0.94 6.94 -5.69
N HIS A 86 0.34 6.59 -5.71
CA HIS A 86 1.41 7.55 -6.00
C HIS A 86 1.59 7.67 -7.51
N THR A 87 1.52 8.88 -8.06
CA THR A 87 1.70 9.12 -9.51
C THR A 87 3.10 9.64 -9.83
N LYS A 88 3.78 10.26 -8.86
CA LYS A 88 5.15 10.77 -8.99
C LYS A 88 5.92 10.65 -7.68
N CYS A 89 7.22 10.40 -7.78
CA CYS A 89 8.10 10.18 -6.63
C CYS A 89 9.38 11.01 -6.76
N LYS A 90 9.97 11.37 -5.61
CA LYS A 90 11.34 11.92 -5.55
C LYS A 90 12.08 11.41 -4.32
N CYS A 91 13.40 11.42 -4.40
CA CYS A 91 14.24 11.29 -3.22
C CYS A 91 14.21 12.60 -2.44
N ASP A 92 13.72 12.54 -1.20
CA ASP A 92 13.62 13.71 -0.34
C ASP A 92 14.18 13.41 1.06
N CYS A 93 14.50 14.45 1.82
CA CYS A 93 15.03 14.31 3.17
C CYS A 93 14.02 13.60 4.07
N LYS A 94 14.48 12.59 4.80
CA LYS A 94 13.69 11.87 5.81
C LYS A 94 13.18 12.82 6.91
N ILE A 95 14.01 13.77 7.29
CA ILE A 95 13.70 14.78 8.30
C ILE A 95 13.08 15.98 7.58
N LYS A 96 11.84 16.30 7.92
CA LYS A 96 11.18 17.54 7.53
C LYS A 96 11.42 18.57 8.63
N ALA A 97 11.64 19.82 8.27
CA ALA A 97 11.63 20.90 9.25
C ALA A 97 10.20 21.04 9.80
N GLU A 98 10.08 21.13 11.12
CA GLU A 98 8.84 21.38 11.85
C GLU A 98 8.36 22.83 11.69
#